data_AF-A0A661F5H6-F1
#
_entry.id   AF-A0A661F5H6-F1
#
_cell.length_a   1.000
_cell.length_b   1.000
_cell.length_c   1.000
_cell.angle_alpha   90.00
_cell.angle_beta   90.00
_cell.angle_gamma   90.00
#
_symmetry.space_group_name_H-M   'P 1'
#
loop_
_entity.id
_entity.type
_entity.pdbx_description
1 polymer ?
#
loop_
_entity_poly.entity_id
_entity_poly.type
_entity_poly.pdbx_seq_one_letter_code
_entity_poly.pdbx_strand_id
1 'polypeptide(L)'
;MALKERLLESGYLETDYLLSELEGYFPSALNKRFGKVFGEHRLKREIIGNQLVNNLVNRLGISFPFRMMDETGADVAAVIRNYRLACKLYSAEAIWNEIESLDGLISQATQLDMKMEMRKLIERTMFWLQRNRSKAFATEKVIEEFAPGIAKLSPRVLGLLHESEKILVGEKSEQYREDGVPEKLAERIAVLTSQFACLDIIAVKESSKRPLEYVAAVYFELGRQLRLGWLNGKVSKLPRGNFWQSLARSAIRDDFHAECRTLTSDVLGGGVGSTSAEELVAGWCEQNSLAVERYQKLIQRIEAGSGIELEKMAVVLKELHAIVLNEDDKQLSRAWGGNAD
;
A
#
# COMPACT_ATOMS: atom_id res chain seq x y z
N MET A 1 -11.06 18.71 18.09
CA MET A 1 -10.61 18.87 19.50
C MET A 1 -10.06 17.55 20.05
N ALA A 2 -10.84 16.47 20.12
CA ALA A 2 -10.40 15.19 20.69
C ALA A 2 -9.08 14.61 20.13
N LEU A 3 -8.84 14.65 18.81
CA LEU A 3 -7.61 14.10 18.22
C LEU A 3 -6.34 14.86 18.67
N LYS A 4 -6.45 16.19 18.79
CA LYS A 4 -5.34 17.07 19.19
C LYS A 4 -4.99 16.86 20.65
N GLU A 5 -5.99 16.80 21.53
CA GLU A 5 -5.80 16.54 22.97
C GLU A 5 -5.09 15.19 23.20
N ARG A 6 -5.62 14.12 22.59
CA ARG A 6 -4.98 12.79 22.68
C ARG A 6 -3.54 12.78 22.17
N LEU A 7 -3.23 13.56 21.12
CA LEU A 7 -1.87 13.63 20.58
C LEU A 7 -0.91 14.37 21.53
N LEU A 8 -1.37 15.45 22.16
CA LEU A 8 -0.58 16.20 23.14
C LEU A 8 -0.21 15.35 24.37
N GLU A 9 -1.09 14.41 24.75
CA GLU A 9 -0.89 13.46 25.85
C GLU A 9 0.01 12.27 25.49
N SER A 10 0.18 11.95 24.19
CA SER A 10 0.88 10.74 23.74
C SER A 10 2.42 10.78 23.87
N GLY A 11 3.01 11.93 24.23
CA GLY A 11 4.46 12.12 24.28
C GLY A 11 5.18 12.15 22.90
N TYR A 12 4.49 11.85 21.80
CA TYR A 12 5.07 11.79 20.46
C TYR A 12 5.69 13.11 19.98
N LEU A 13 5.13 14.24 20.42
CA LEU A 13 5.50 15.59 20.00
C LEU A 13 6.86 16.09 20.54
N GLU A 14 7.50 15.32 21.42
CA GLU A 14 8.81 15.65 21.98
C GLU A 14 9.99 15.18 21.12
N THR A 15 9.71 14.55 19.98
CA THR A 15 10.76 14.04 19.08
C THR A 15 11.35 15.15 18.19
N ASP A 16 12.68 15.24 18.12
CA ASP A 16 13.39 16.26 17.31
C ASP A 16 13.06 16.19 15.81
N TYR A 17 12.65 15.01 15.35
CA TYR A 17 12.17 14.76 13.98
C TYR A 17 10.93 15.59 13.59
N LEU A 18 10.26 16.23 14.55
CA LEU A 18 9.09 17.08 14.32
C LEU A 18 9.41 18.58 14.22
N LEU A 19 10.66 18.99 14.41
CA LEU A 19 11.06 20.41 14.35
C LEU A 19 10.84 21.03 12.96
N SER A 20 10.92 20.24 11.90
CA SER A 20 10.66 20.71 10.53
C SER A 20 9.22 21.19 10.34
N GLU A 21 8.25 20.65 11.09
CA GLU A 21 6.85 21.11 11.04
C GLU A 21 6.74 22.55 11.56
N LEU A 22 7.50 22.85 12.62
CA LEU A 22 7.54 24.18 13.23
C LEU A 22 8.16 25.21 12.28
N GLU A 23 9.20 24.84 11.55
CA GLU A 23 9.77 25.69 10.50
C GLU A 23 8.75 25.94 9.38
N GLY A 24 8.01 24.91 8.96
CA GLY A 24 6.95 25.05 7.95
C GLY A 24 5.77 25.93 8.39
N TYR A 25 5.56 26.10 9.71
CA TYR A 25 4.51 26.98 10.25
C TYR A 25 4.81 28.47 10.06
N PHE A 26 6.05 28.87 10.32
CA PHE A 26 6.42 30.27 10.31
C PHE A 26 6.76 30.75 8.89
N PRO A 27 6.41 31.99 8.53
CA PRO A 27 6.85 32.60 7.29
C PRO A 27 8.37 32.49 7.09
N SER A 28 8.81 32.26 5.85
CA SER A 28 10.23 32.08 5.50
C SER A 28 11.13 33.24 5.96
N ALA A 29 10.61 34.47 5.98
CA ALA A 29 11.31 35.64 6.50
C ALA A 29 11.62 35.54 8.00
N LEU A 30 10.72 34.95 8.80
CA LEU A 30 10.92 34.70 10.23
C LEU A 30 11.85 33.50 10.45
N ASN A 31 11.74 32.42 9.66
CA ASN A 31 12.69 31.30 9.72
C ASN A 31 14.14 31.76 9.50
N LYS A 32 14.39 32.59 8.48
CA LYS A 32 15.75 33.08 8.19
C LYS A 32 16.35 33.91 9.32
N ARG A 33 15.52 34.66 10.06
CA ARG A 33 15.97 35.58 11.12
C ARG A 33 16.00 34.93 12.50
N PHE A 34 15.06 34.03 12.78
CA PHE A 34 14.78 33.52 14.13
C PHE A 34 14.65 31.98 14.18
N GLY A 35 14.91 31.26 13.10
CA GLY A 35 14.72 29.79 13.05
C GLY A 35 15.44 29.03 14.18
N LYS A 36 16.62 29.51 14.59
CA LYS A 36 17.40 28.90 15.68
C LYS A 36 16.72 28.93 17.05
N VAL A 37 15.78 29.86 17.29
CA VAL A 37 15.07 29.98 18.58
C VAL A 37 13.70 29.29 18.59
N PHE A 38 13.21 28.79 17.44
CA PHE A 38 11.90 28.14 17.38
C PHE A 38 11.85 26.84 18.18
N GLY A 39 12.96 26.11 18.29
CA GLY A 39 13.04 24.93 19.16
C GLY A 39 12.70 25.19 20.63
N GLU A 40 12.92 26.42 21.10
CA GLU A 40 12.67 26.87 22.48
C GLU A 40 11.27 27.50 22.65
N HIS A 41 10.45 27.52 21.60
CA HIS A 41 9.14 28.17 21.63
C HIS A 41 8.20 27.49 22.64
N ARG A 42 7.65 28.26 23.58
CA ARG A 42 6.77 27.75 24.66
C ARG A 42 5.56 26.95 24.15
N LEU A 43 5.04 27.28 22.96
CA LEU A 43 3.92 26.58 22.31
C LEU A 43 4.34 25.63 21.18
N LYS A 44 5.62 25.24 21.12
CA LYS A 44 6.15 24.35 20.07
C LYS A 44 5.27 23.11 19.91
N ARG A 45 4.91 22.46 21.02
CA ARG A 45 4.09 21.24 21.03
C ARG A 45 2.71 21.48 20.46
N GLU A 46 2.04 22.54 20.87
CA GLU A 46 0.68 22.87 20.47
C GLU A 46 0.60 23.25 19.00
N ILE A 47 1.61 23.98 18.48
CA ILE A 47 1.70 24.36 17.07
C ILE A 47 1.90 23.12 16.21
N ILE A 48 2.91 22.30 16.52
CA ILE A 48 3.20 21.05 15.79
C ILE A 48 1.97 20.14 15.82
N GLY A 49 1.41 19.89 17.01
CA GLY A 49 0.24 19.02 17.15
C GLY A 49 -0.96 19.51 16.34
N ASN A 50 -1.19 20.83 16.30
CA ASN A 50 -2.27 21.42 15.51
C ASN A 50 -2.03 21.26 14.00
N GLN A 51 -0.81 21.51 13.52
CA GLN A 51 -0.48 21.33 12.11
C GLN A 51 -0.62 19.89 11.66
N LEU A 52 -0.08 18.93 12.42
CA LEU A 52 -0.14 17.51 12.07
C LEU A 52 -1.59 17.02 11.96
N VAL A 53 -2.44 17.39 12.93
CA VAL A 53 -3.86 17.03 12.93
C VAL A 53 -4.59 17.69 11.75
N ASN A 54 -4.35 18.98 11.50
CA ASN A 54 -5.00 19.69 10.39
C ASN A 54 -4.56 19.14 9.04
N ASN A 55 -3.27 18.85 8.85
CA ASN A 55 -2.74 18.26 7.61
C ASN A 55 -3.39 16.89 7.36
N LEU A 56 -3.43 16.02 8.38
CA LEU A 56 -4.10 14.73 8.30
C LEU A 56 -5.58 14.86 7.95
N VAL A 57 -6.33 15.72 8.65
CA VAL A 57 -7.78 15.88 8.48
C VAL A 57 -8.12 16.53 7.13
N ASN A 58 -7.36 17.54 6.69
CA ASN A 58 -7.59 18.20 5.41
C ASN A 58 -7.36 17.25 4.23
N ARG A 59 -6.38 16.34 4.33
CA ARG A 59 -6.07 15.37 3.26
C ARG A 59 -6.93 14.11 3.33
N LEU A 60 -7.10 13.51 4.50
CA LEU A 60 -7.77 12.20 4.67
C LEU A 60 -9.19 12.27 5.24
N GLY A 61 -9.62 13.43 5.72
CA GLY A 61 -10.96 13.67 6.24
C GLY A 61 -11.05 13.45 7.75
N ILE A 62 -12.08 14.02 8.36
CA ILE A 62 -12.23 14.06 9.83
C ILE A 62 -12.51 12.69 10.47
N SER A 63 -13.15 11.78 9.74
CA SER A 63 -13.52 10.45 10.24
C SER A 63 -12.41 9.41 10.10
N PHE A 64 -11.47 9.62 9.16
CA PHE A 64 -10.41 8.65 8.85
C PHE A 64 -9.55 8.25 10.06
N PRO A 65 -9.04 9.19 10.88
CA PRO A 65 -8.17 8.84 12.00
C PRO A 65 -8.86 7.90 13.00
N PHE A 66 -10.13 8.17 13.31
CA PHE A 66 -10.94 7.34 14.21
C PHE A 66 -11.19 5.96 13.63
N ARG A 67 -11.55 5.89 12.35
CA ARG A 67 -11.72 4.62 11.65
C ARG A 67 -10.45 3.78 11.69
N MET A 68 -9.29 4.37 11.43
CA MET A 68 -8.03 3.64 11.51
C MET A 68 -7.75 3.13 12.92
N MET A 69 -8.00 3.93 13.97
CA MET A 69 -7.86 3.50 15.36
C MET A 69 -8.79 2.33 15.67
N ASP A 70 -10.06 2.40 15.27
CA ASP A 70 -11.05 1.33 15.50
C ASP A 70 -10.71 0.04 14.74
N GLU A 71 -10.25 0.15 13.49
CA GLU A 71 -9.93 -1.01 12.63
C GLU A 71 -8.59 -1.70 12.96
N THR A 72 -7.67 -1.00 13.64
CA THR A 72 -6.29 -1.51 13.87
C THR A 72 -5.84 -1.52 15.32
N GLY A 73 -6.59 -0.90 16.22
CA GLY A 73 -6.16 -0.66 17.60
C GLY A 73 -5.00 0.33 17.74
N ALA A 74 -4.65 1.06 16.67
CA ALA A 74 -3.62 2.10 16.71
C ALA A 74 -4.02 3.23 17.68
N ASP A 75 -3.02 3.81 18.36
CA ASP A 75 -3.19 5.08 19.05
C ASP A 75 -3.02 6.26 18.08
N VAL A 76 -3.35 7.47 18.54
CA VAL A 76 -3.27 8.68 17.72
C VAL A 76 -1.85 8.98 17.26
N ALA A 77 -0.83 8.65 18.07
CA ALA A 77 0.57 8.83 17.73
C ALA A 77 0.96 7.93 16.55
N ALA A 78 0.51 6.67 16.55
CA ALA A 78 0.70 5.74 15.45
C ALA A 78 -0.02 6.20 14.18
N VAL A 79 -1.25 6.73 14.28
CA VAL A 79 -1.96 7.29 13.11
C VAL A 79 -1.15 8.43 12.49
N ILE A 80 -0.70 9.40 13.29
CA ILE A 80 0.08 10.55 12.81
C ILE A 80 1.43 10.10 12.23
N ARG A 81 2.13 9.19 12.91
CA ARG A 81 3.40 8.62 12.44
C ARG A 81 3.25 7.92 11.09
N ASN A 82 2.25 7.05 10.95
CA ASN A 82 1.98 6.33 9.72
C ASN A 82 1.58 7.28 8.59
N TYR A 83 0.83 8.34 8.89
CA TYR A 83 0.48 9.38 7.91
C TYR A 83 1.73 10.07 7.35
N ARG A 84 2.63 10.52 8.24
CA ARG A 84 3.89 11.17 7.83
C ARG A 84 4.77 10.23 7.01
N LEU A 85 4.90 8.97 7.45
CA LEU A 85 5.62 7.94 6.70
C LEU A 85 5.02 7.75 5.30
N ALA A 86 3.71 7.53 5.19
CA ALA A 86 3.04 7.36 3.91
C ALA A 86 3.26 8.56 2.98
N CYS A 87 3.14 9.78 3.49
CA CYS A 87 3.37 11.00 2.72
C CYS A 87 4.82 11.09 2.22
N LYS A 88 5.79 10.77 3.07
CA LYS A 88 7.21 10.83 2.73
C LYS A 88 7.61 9.76 1.72
N LEU A 89 7.12 8.52 1.88
CA LEU A 89 7.43 7.40 1.00
C LEU A 89 7.01 7.66 -0.46
N TYR A 90 5.89 8.36 -0.66
CA TYR A 90 5.35 8.64 -2.00
C TYR A 90 5.52 10.10 -2.44
N SER A 91 6.27 10.92 -1.69
CA SER A 91 6.46 12.36 -1.98
C SER A 91 5.11 13.09 -2.20
N ALA A 92 4.14 12.82 -1.31
CA ALA A 92 2.75 13.23 -1.49
C ALA A 92 2.57 14.75 -1.60
N GLU A 93 3.36 15.53 -0.87
CA GLU A 93 3.32 17.00 -0.93
C GLU A 93 3.65 17.54 -2.33
N ALA A 94 4.64 16.97 -3.01
CA ALA A 94 4.98 17.36 -4.37
C ALA A 94 3.79 17.13 -5.32
N ILE A 95 3.14 15.96 -5.21
CA ILE A 95 1.98 15.63 -6.03
C ILE A 95 0.79 16.53 -5.73
N TRP A 96 0.51 16.81 -4.45
CA TRP A 96 -0.57 17.71 -4.07
C TRP A 96 -0.34 19.13 -4.60
N ASN A 97 0.88 19.64 -4.50
CA ASN A 97 1.23 20.97 -5.04
C ASN A 97 1.08 21.02 -6.57
N GLU A 98 1.49 19.96 -7.28
CA GLU A 98 1.27 19.83 -8.73
C GLU A 98 -0.23 19.85 -9.06
N ILE A 99 -1.06 19.08 -8.35
CA ILE A 99 -2.51 19.10 -8.54
C ILE A 99 -3.13 20.47 -8.21
N GLU A 100 -2.71 21.11 -7.12
CA GLU A 100 -3.21 22.42 -6.66
C GLU A 100 -2.82 23.55 -7.61
N SER A 101 -1.68 23.44 -8.29
CA SER A 101 -1.29 24.40 -9.34
C SER A 101 -2.24 24.43 -10.55
N LEU A 102 -3.14 23.44 -10.65
CA LEU A 102 -4.18 23.37 -11.68
C LEU A 102 -5.51 23.99 -11.23
N ASP A 103 -5.55 24.66 -10.06
CA ASP A 103 -6.73 25.35 -9.57
C ASP A 103 -7.25 26.37 -10.60
N GLY A 104 -8.52 26.19 -11.01
CA GLY A 104 -9.17 27.03 -12.02
C GLY A 104 -8.76 26.75 -13.47
N LEU A 105 -7.83 25.81 -13.71
CA LEU A 105 -7.38 25.42 -15.06
C LEU A 105 -8.09 24.15 -15.57
N ILE A 106 -8.48 23.26 -14.67
CA ILE A 106 -9.22 22.02 -14.99
C ILE A 106 -10.54 21.95 -14.21
N SER A 107 -11.40 20.99 -14.55
CA SER A 107 -12.65 20.79 -13.82
C SER A 107 -12.40 20.41 -12.35
N GLN A 108 -13.26 20.90 -11.45
CA GLN A 108 -13.19 20.53 -10.03
C GLN A 108 -13.36 19.02 -9.82
N ALA A 109 -14.16 18.36 -10.66
CA ALA A 109 -14.39 16.92 -10.59
C ALA A 109 -13.09 16.14 -10.89
N THR A 110 -12.37 16.51 -11.96
CA THR A 110 -11.08 15.91 -12.33
C THR A 110 -10.06 16.10 -11.22
N GLN A 111 -9.96 17.32 -10.67
CA GLN A 111 -9.01 17.61 -9.60
C GLN A 111 -9.34 16.83 -8.31
N LEU A 112 -10.62 16.69 -7.97
CA LEU A 112 -11.07 15.90 -6.84
C LEU A 112 -10.76 14.42 -7.03
N ASP A 113 -10.95 13.88 -8.24
CA ASP A 113 -10.62 12.48 -8.53
C ASP A 113 -9.12 12.19 -8.32
N MET A 114 -8.23 13.05 -8.82
CA MET A 114 -6.78 12.92 -8.57
C MET A 114 -6.44 12.98 -7.07
N LYS A 115 -7.06 13.90 -6.32
CA LYS A 115 -6.90 13.99 -4.85
C LYS A 115 -7.40 12.71 -4.16
N MET A 116 -8.46 12.09 -4.65
CA MET A 116 -9.00 10.84 -4.14
C MET A 116 -8.10 9.63 -4.43
N GLU A 117 -7.41 9.59 -5.57
CA GLU A 117 -6.39 8.57 -5.86
C GLU A 117 -5.22 8.65 -4.88
N MET A 118 -4.71 9.87 -4.63
CA MET A 118 -3.69 10.09 -3.62
C MET A 118 -4.17 9.66 -2.23
N ARG A 119 -5.40 10.03 -1.84
CA ARG A 119 -5.99 9.59 -0.56
C ARG A 119 -5.99 8.06 -0.48
N LYS A 120 -6.47 7.35 -1.50
CA LYS A 120 -6.52 5.87 -1.50
C LYS A 120 -5.13 5.25 -1.27
N LEU A 121 -4.11 5.76 -1.95
CA LEU A 121 -2.74 5.28 -1.77
C LEU A 121 -2.25 5.50 -0.34
N ILE A 122 -2.35 6.73 0.16
CA ILE A 122 -1.89 7.09 1.51
C ILE A 122 -2.60 6.28 2.58
N GLU A 123 -3.94 6.18 2.52
CA GLU A 123 -4.70 5.39 3.50
C GLU A 123 -4.24 3.92 3.51
N ARG A 124 -4.11 3.30 2.33
CA ARG A 124 -3.65 1.90 2.21
C ARG A 124 -2.25 1.71 2.77
N THR A 125 -1.33 2.63 2.47
CA THR A 125 0.03 2.61 3.02
C THR A 125 0.02 2.73 4.54
N MET A 126 -0.81 3.60 5.11
CA MET A 126 -0.93 3.74 6.56
C MET A 126 -1.40 2.44 7.23
N PHE A 127 -2.42 1.78 6.68
CA PHE A 127 -2.90 0.49 7.16
C PHE A 127 -1.83 -0.60 7.03
N TRP A 128 -1.14 -0.65 5.89
CA TRP A 128 -0.05 -1.60 5.67
C TRP A 128 1.09 -1.42 6.67
N LEU A 129 1.53 -0.18 6.90
CA LEU A 129 2.57 0.16 7.88
C LEU A 129 2.15 -0.21 9.29
N GLN A 130 0.90 0.09 9.68
CA GLN A 130 0.42 -0.27 11.01
C GLN A 130 0.42 -1.79 11.23
N ARG A 131 0.00 -2.58 10.24
CA ARG A 131 -0.08 -4.03 10.39
C ARG A 131 1.29 -4.71 10.31
N ASN A 132 2.17 -4.23 9.43
CA ASN A 132 3.44 -4.91 9.14
C ASN A 132 4.66 -4.29 9.84
N ARG A 133 4.57 -3.04 10.31
CA ARG A 133 5.68 -2.27 10.89
C ARG A 133 5.29 -1.48 12.15
N SER A 134 4.17 -1.79 12.81
CA SER A 134 3.75 -1.10 14.06
C SER A 134 4.81 -1.13 15.17
N LYS A 135 5.60 -2.21 15.23
CA LYS A 135 6.67 -2.41 16.22
C LYS A 135 8.01 -1.80 15.79
N ALA A 136 8.14 -1.26 14.58
CA ALA A 136 9.35 -0.58 14.16
C ALA A 136 9.43 0.78 14.89
N PHE A 137 10.29 0.85 15.91
CA PHE A 137 10.37 2.00 16.82
C PHE A 137 11.05 3.26 16.24
N ALA A 138 11.51 3.24 14.98
CA ALA A 138 12.14 4.40 14.35
C ALA A 138 11.55 4.66 12.97
N THR A 139 11.03 5.88 12.77
CA THR A 139 10.51 6.38 11.50
C THR A 139 11.59 6.32 10.41
N GLU A 140 12.83 6.56 10.80
CA GLU A 140 14.02 6.57 9.96
C GLU A 140 14.27 5.21 9.32
N LYS A 141 14.16 4.12 10.09
CA LYS A 141 14.37 2.76 9.58
C LYS A 141 13.35 2.37 8.52
N VAL A 142 12.09 2.78 8.70
CA VAL A 142 11.04 2.53 7.69
C VAL A 142 11.35 3.31 6.41
N ILE A 143 11.84 4.55 6.52
CA ILE A 143 12.22 5.34 5.34
C ILE A 143 13.42 4.70 4.63
N GLU A 144 14.44 4.29 5.39
CA GLU A 144 15.63 3.61 4.87
C GLU A 144 15.28 2.29 4.15
N GLU A 145 14.31 1.54 4.69
CA GLU A 145 13.83 0.30 4.10
C GLU A 145 13.06 0.54 2.78
N PHE A 146 12.06 1.44 2.80
CA PHE A 146 11.07 1.53 1.71
C PHE A 146 11.35 2.62 0.68
N ALA A 147 11.88 3.79 1.07
CA ALA A 147 12.00 4.92 0.15
C ALA A 147 12.90 4.63 -1.07
N PRO A 148 14.09 4.00 -0.92
CA PRO A 148 14.93 3.66 -2.07
C PRO A 148 14.27 2.65 -3.01
N GLY A 149 13.59 1.65 -2.43
CA GLY A 149 12.88 0.62 -3.19
C GLY A 149 11.69 1.19 -3.98
N ILE A 150 10.90 2.07 -3.35
CA ILE A 150 9.79 2.76 -4.01
C ILE A 150 10.31 3.65 -5.14
N ALA A 151 11.37 4.43 -4.91
CA ALA A 151 11.96 5.28 -5.95
C ALA A 151 12.48 4.45 -7.15
N LYS A 152 13.03 3.27 -6.88
CA LYS A 152 13.54 2.35 -7.92
C LYS A 152 12.43 1.65 -8.70
N LEU A 153 11.35 1.24 -8.02
CA LEU A 153 10.26 0.46 -8.63
C LEU A 153 9.19 1.33 -9.30
N SER A 154 8.86 2.48 -8.72
CA SER A 154 7.72 3.30 -9.17
C SER A 154 7.72 3.61 -10.68
N PRO A 155 8.86 3.97 -11.32
CA PRO A 155 8.91 4.21 -12.77
C PRO A 155 8.71 2.95 -13.62
N ARG A 156 8.88 1.76 -13.04
CA ARG A 156 8.83 0.46 -13.73
C ARG A 156 7.50 -0.26 -13.56
N VAL A 157 6.70 0.11 -12.55
CA VAL A 157 5.44 -0.56 -12.22
C VAL A 157 4.56 -0.74 -13.45
N LEU A 158 4.34 0.32 -14.24
CA LEU A 158 3.50 0.25 -15.44
C LEU A 158 3.94 -0.84 -16.43
N GLY A 159 5.25 -1.00 -16.64
CA GLY A 159 5.81 -2.02 -17.54
C GLY A 159 5.59 -3.45 -17.05
N LEU A 160 5.52 -3.64 -15.73
CA LEU A 160 5.36 -4.95 -15.08
C LEU A 160 3.89 -5.39 -14.95
N LEU A 161 2.93 -4.49 -15.15
CA LEU A 161 1.51 -4.80 -15.09
C LEU A 161 1.08 -5.77 -16.20
N HIS A 162 0.02 -6.53 -15.93
CA HIS A 162 -0.65 -7.32 -16.97
C HIS A 162 -1.32 -6.40 -18.00
N GLU A 163 -1.51 -6.88 -19.23
CA GLU A 163 -2.04 -6.07 -20.35
C GLU A 163 -3.39 -5.43 -20.02
N SER A 164 -4.29 -6.18 -19.37
CA SER A 164 -5.59 -5.65 -18.94
C SER A 164 -5.47 -4.49 -17.95
N GLU A 165 -4.44 -4.49 -17.10
CA GLU A 165 -4.21 -3.40 -16.14
C GLU A 165 -3.52 -2.21 -16.81
N LYS A 166 -2.62 -2.46 -17.76
CA LYS A 166 -2.01 -1.42 -18.59
C LYS A 166 -3.06 -0.64 -19.37
N ILE A 167 -4.04 -1.33 -19.96
CA ILE A 167 -5.17 -0.70 -20.66
C ILE A 167 -5.93 0.23 -19.71
N LEU A 168 -6.31 -0.24 -18.52
CA LEU A 168 -7.06 0.58 -17.55
C LEU A 168 -6.27 1.81 -17.07
N VAL A 169 -4.95 1.66 -16.86
CA VAL A 169 -4.08 2.79 -16.50
C VAL A 169 -3.95 3.76 -17.68
N GLY A 170 -3.83 3.25 -18.90
CA GLY A 170 -3.76 4.05 -20.13
C GLY A 170 -5.03 4.86 -20.39
N GLU A 171 -6.20 4.22 -20.31
CA GLU A 171 -7.52 4.86 -20.43
C GLU A 171 -7.68 5.98 -19.39
N LYS A 172 -7.31 5.71 -18.13
CA LYS A 172 -7.39 6.70 -17.06
C LYS A 172 -6.43 7.87 -17.27
N SER A 173 -5.20 7.60 -17.73
CA SER A 173 -4.23 8.64 -18.05
C SER A 173 -4.72 9.51 -19.21
N GLU A 174 -5.27 8.91 -20.26
CA GLU A 174 -5.83 9.65 -21.40
C GLU A 174 -7.00 10.52 -20.97
N GLN A 175 -7.92 10.01 -20.16
CA GLN A 175 -9.03 10.81 -19.63
C GLN A 175 -8.53 12.06 -18.89
N TYR A 176 -7.49 11.94 -18.07
CA TYR A 176 -6.91 13.11 -17.39
C TYR A 176 -6.28 14.10 -18.38
N ARG A 177 -5.63 13.61 -19.45
CA ARG A 177 -5.07 14.47 -20.49
C ARG A 177 -6.15 15.23 -21.26
N GLU A 178 -7.23 14.55 -21.63
CA GLU A 178 -8.40 15.17 -22.27
C GLU A 178 -9.04 16.24 -21.37
N ASP A 179 -9.02 16.03 -20.04
CA ASP A 179 -9.47 16.99 -19.04
C ASP A 179 -8.48 18.17 -18.80
N GLY A 180 -7.35 18.21 -19.52
CA GLY A 180 -6.36 19.29 -19.45
C GLY A 180 -5.23 19.08 -18.44
N VAL A 181 -5.09 17.88 -17.86
CA VAL A 181 -3.99 17.55 -16.94
C VAL A 181 -2.69 17.31 -17.74
N PRO A 182 -1.54 17.87 -17.31
CA PRO A 182 -0.25 17.59 -17.96
C PRO A 182 0.09 16.10 -18.00
N GLU A 183 0.62 15.61 -19.13
CA GLU A 183 0.89 14.19 -19.41
C GLU A 183 1.63 13.48 -18.27
N LYS A 184 2.74 14.05 -17.78
CA LYS A 184 3.52 13.45 -16.70
C LYS A 184 2.72 13.27 -15.40
N LEU A 185 1.84 14.22 -15.08
CA LEU A 185 1.00 14.14 -13.89
C LEU A 185 -0.13 13.12 -14.11
N ALA A 186 -0.77 13.12 -15.29
CA ALA A 186 -1.81 12.17 -15.66
C ALA A 186 -1.34 10.71 -15.51
N GLU A 187 -0.18 10.39 -16.09
CA GLU A 187 0.43 9.05 -16.00
C GLU A 187 0.77 8.68 -14.55
N ARG A 188 1.36 9.64 -13.82
CA ARG A 188 1.75 9.44 -12.42
C ARG A 188 0.55 9.16 -11.53
N ILE A 189 -0.56 9.89 -11.69
CA ILE A 189 -1.79 9.66 -10.92
C ILE A 189 -2.46 8.35 -11.32
N ALA A 190 -2.50 8.03 -12.62
CA ALA A 190 -3.16 6.84 -13.12
C ALA A 190 -2.54 5.53 -12.58
N VAL A 191 -1.22 5.52 -12.33
CA VAL A 191 -0.51 4.31 -11.84
C VAL A 191 -0.46 4.19 -10.30
N LEU A 192 -0.90 5.20 -9.53
CA LEU A 192 -0.75 5.22 -8.06
C LEU A 192 -1.32 3.99 -7.36
N THR A 193 -2.48 3.50 -7.81
CA THR A 193 -3.11 2.31 -7.22
C THR A 193 -2.20 1.09 -7.32
N SER A 194 -1.46 0.95 -8.42
CA SER A 194 -0.51 -0.15 -8.66
C SER A 194 0.80 0.04 -7.90
N GLN A 195 1.20 1.28 -7.60
CA GLN A 195 2.40 1.56 -6.79
C GLN A 195 2.30 1.06 -5.34
N PHE A 196 1.09 0.72 -4.87
CA PHE A 196 0.93 0.08 -3.57
C PHE A 196 1.68 -1.26 -3.48
N ALA A 197 1.78 -2.01 -4.59
CA ALA A 197 2.50 -3.29 -4.64
C ALA A 197 3.99 -3.18 -4.28
N CYS A 198 4.59 -1.99 -4.42
CA CYS A 198 5.97 -1.74 -4.02
C CYS A 198 6.22 -2.11 -2.55
N LEU A 199 5.26 -1.86 -1.65
CA LEU A 199 5.43 -2.19 -0.22
C LEU A 199 5.55 -3.70 -0.01
N ASP A 200 4.69 -4.48 -0.68
CA ASP A 200 4.71 -5.94 -0.61
C ASP A 200 6.02 -6.50 -1.18
N ILE A 201 6.43 -6.02 -2.34
CA ILE A 201 7.67 -6.45 -3.02
C ILE A 201 8.90 -6.14 -2.17
N ILE A 202 8.99 -4.95 -1.59
CA ILE A 202 10.14 -4.55 -0.75
C ILE A 202 10.19 -5.40 0.53
N ALA A 203 9.04 -5.66 1.16
CA ALA A 203 8.97 -6.51 2.33
C ALA A 203 9.42 -7.96 2.04
N VAL A 204 9.02 -8.51 0.89
CA VAL A 204 9.44 -9.85 0.43
C VAL A 204 10.91 -9.87 0.04
N LYS A 205 11.43 -8.79 -0.56
CA LYS A 205 12.87 -8.66 -0.85
C LYS A 205 13.72 -8.76 0.42
N GLU A 206 13.25 -8.18 1.52
CA GLU A 206 14.00 -8.19 2.78
C GLU A 206 14.07 -9.59 3.40
N SER A 207 12.99 -10.38 3.33
CA SER A 207 12.98 -11.76 3.81
C SER A 207 13.72 -12.73 2.88
N SER A 208 13.52 -12.62 1.56
CA SER A 208 14.08 -13.53 0.56
C SER A 208 15.56 -13.26 0.23
N LYS A 209 16.06 -12.05 0.52
CA LYS A 209 17.42 -11.57 0.17
C LYS A 209 17.73 -11.66 -1.33
N ARG A 210 16.71 -11.69 -2.19
CA ARG A 210 16.85 -11.67 -3.66
C ARG A 210 16.89 -10.22 -4.18
N PRO A 211 17.44 -9.99 -5.39
CA PRO A 211 17.43 -8.66 -6.01
C PRO A 211 16.01 -8.10 -6.16
N LEU A 212 15.81 -6.82 -5.88
CA LEU A 212 14.49 -6.18 -5.86
C LEU A 212 13.72 -6.37 -7.18
N GLU A 213 14.40 -6.19 -8.31
CA GLU A 213 13.82 -6.40 -9.64
C GLU A 213 13.34 -7.83 -9.87
N TYR A 214 14.09 -8.81 -9.37
CA TYR A 214 13.73 -10.20 -9.52
C TYR A 214 12.48 -10.54 -8.68
N VAL A 215 12.42 -10.04 -7.45
CA VAL A 215 11.23 -10.17 -6.59
C VAL A 215 10.02 -9.50 -7.24
N ALA A 216 10.19 -8.31 -7.84
CA ALA A 216 9.12 -7.64 -8.56
C ALA A 216 8.63 -8.47 -9.76
N ALA A 217 9.55 -9.00 -10.58
CA ALA A 217 9.21 -9.84 -11.72
C ALA A 217 8.41 -11.08 -11.28
N VAL A 218 8.84 -11.77 -10.23
CA VAL A 218 8.13 -12.92 -9.66
C VAL A 218 6.74 -12.53 -9.12
N TYR A 219 6.64 -11.42 -8.38
CA TYR A 219 5.37 -10.93 -7.84
C TYR A 219 4.33 -10.65 -8.94
N PHE A 220 4.73 -9.96 -10.01
CA PHE A 220 3.83 -9.63 -11.11
C PHE A 220 3.51 -10.83 -12.00
N GLU A 221 4.48 -11.72 -12.23
CA GLU A 221 4.25 -12.96 -12.99
C GLU A 221 3.31 -13.91 -12.25
N LEU A 222 3.46 -14.05 -10.94
CA LEU A 222 2.51 -14.77 -10.09
C LEU A 222 1.11 -14.13 -10.15
N GLY A 223 1.07 -12.79 -10.10
CA GLY A 223 -0.15 -12.02 -10.30
C GLY A 223 -0.84 -12.30 -11.63
N ARG A 224 -0.06 -12.52 -12.71
CA ARG A 224 -0.57 -12.89 -14.03
C ARG A 224 -1.17 -14.31 -14.02
N GLN A 225 -0.41 -15.29 -13.55
CA GLN A 225 -0.81 -16.70 -13.55
C GLN A 225 -2.04 -16.98 -12.69
N LEU A 226 -2.16 -16.27 -11.56
CA LEU A 226 -3.28 -16.42 -10.61
C LEU A 226 -4.34 -15.31 -10.74
N ARG A 227 -4.21 -14.42 -11.75
CA ARG A 227 -5.15 -13.31 -12.01
C ARG A 227 -5.40 -12.42 -10.79
N LEU A 228 -4.37 -12.17 -9.99
CA LEU A 228 -4.46 -11.42 -8.74
C LEU A 228 -4.80 -9.95 -8.96
N GLY A 229 -4.38 -9.35 -10.08
CA GLY A 229 -4.76 -7.98 -10.45
C GLY A 229 -6.26 -7.81 -10.63
N TRP A 230 -6.91 -8.78 -11.31
CA TRP A 230 -8.37 -8.81 -11.43
C TRP A 230 -9.04 -8.94 -10.05
N LEU A 231 -8.54 -9.83 -9.20
CA LEU A 231 -9.07 -10.04 -7.85
C LEU A 231 -8.96 -8.77 -6.99
N ASN A 232 -7.81 -8.10 -7.03
CA ASN A 232 -7.58 -6.81 -6.36
C ASN A 232 -8.56 -5.72 -6.83
N GLY A 233 -8.83 -5.68 -8.14
CA GLY A 233 -9.84 -4.78 -8.72
C GLY A 233 -11.24 -5.02 -8.14
N LYS A 234 -11.59 -6.29 -7.86
CA LYS A 234 -12.88 -6.66 -7.26
C LYS A 234 -12.93 -6.36 -5.76
N VAL A 235 -11.86 -6.64 -5.01
CA VAL A 235 -11.69 -6.20 -3.60
C VAL A 235 -11.86 -4.67 -3.48
N SER A 236 -11.37 -3.94 -4.47
CA SER A 236 -11.49 -2.48 -4.56
C SER A 236 -12.91 -1.98 -4.89
N LYS A 237 -13.81 -2.84 -5.37
CA LYS A 237 -15.21 -2.52 -5.70
C LYS A 237 -16.25 -3.05 -4.69
N LEU A 238 -15.82 -3.83 -3.69
CA LEU A 238 -16.69 -4.33 -2.63
C LEU A 238 -17.52 -3.20 -1.95
N PRO A 239 -18.77 -3.46 -1.53
CA PRO A 239 -19.65 -2.43 -0.99
C PRO A 239 -19.10 -1.78 0.29
N ARG A 240 -19.55 -0.54 0.54
CA ARG A 240 -19.30 0.23 1.76
C ARG A 240 -20.64 0.67 2.36
N GLY A 241 -21.42 -0.29 2.87
CA GLY A 241 -22.74 0.02 3.42
C GLY A 241 -22.67 0.48 4.87
N ASN A 242 -22.27 -0.42 5.77
CA ASN A 242 -22.21 -0.14 7.21
C ASN A 242 -20.79 -0.30 7.81
N PHE A 243 -20.66 -0.02 9.11
CA PHE A 243 -19.40 -0.15 9.86
C PHE A 243 -18.77 -1.54 9.69
N TRP A 244 -19.55 -2.61 9.89
CA TRP A 244 -19.09 -3.99 9.78
C TRP A 244 -18.66 -4.38 8.37
N GLN A 245 -19.37 -3.93 7.34
CA GLN A 245 -18.99 -4.15 5.94
C GLN A 245 -17.70 -3.43 5.58
N SER A 246 -17.49 -2.24 6.14
CA SER A 246 -16.24 -1.48 5.94
C SER A 246 -15.05 -2.21 6.59
N LEU A 247 -15.24 -2.73 7.81
CA LEU A 247 -14.24 -3.53 8.52
C LEU A 247 -13.93 -4.83 7.77
N ALA A 248 -14.95 -5.59 7.36
CA ALA A 248 -14.80 -6.83 6.59
C ALA A 248 -14.08 -6.58 5.26
N ARG A 249 -14.39 -5.48 4.57
CA ARG A 249 -13.70 -5.09 3.34
C ARG A 249 -12.23 -4.70 3.58
N SER A 250 -11.90 -4.08 4.72
CA SER A 250 -10.48 -3.85 5.06
C SER A 250 -9.80 -5.20 5.27
N ALA A 251 -10.35 -6.06 6.14
CA ALA A 251 -9.80 -7.37 6.46
C ALA A 251 -9.53 -8.19 5.19
N ILE A 252 -10.50 -8.34 4.30
CA ILE A 252 -10.34 -9.05 3.01
C ILE A 252 -9.20 -8.45 2.17
N ARG A 253 -9.06 -7.12 2.13
CA ARG A 253 -7.96 -6.50 1.39
C ARG A 253 -6.61 -6.78 2.04
N ASP A 254 -6.55 -6.67 3.36
CA ASP A 254 -5.33 -6.92 4.12
C ASP A 254 -4.88 -8.38 3.96
N ASP A 255 -5.81 -9.33 4.10
CA ASP A 255 -5.60 -10.76 3.90
C ASP A 255 -5.13 -11.03 2.47
N PHE A 256 -5.79 -10.45 1.46
CA PHE A 256 -5.36 -10.56 0.06
C PHE A 256 -3.89 -10.16 -0.14
N HIS A 257 -3.47 -9.00 0.36
CA HIS A 257 -2.08 -8.56 0.24
C HIS A 257 -1.12 -9.42 1.06
N ALA A 258 -1.54 -9.93 2.22
CA ALA A 258 -0.76 -10.88 2.99
C ALA A 258 -0.53 -12.18 2.19
N GLU A 259 -1.56 -12.74 1.59
CA GLU A 259 -1.44 -13.92 0.72
C GLU A 259 -0.53 -13.67 -0.48
N CYS A 260 -0.62 -12.50 -1.13
CA CYS A 260 0.30 -12.13 -2.21
C CYS A 260 1.76 -12.15 -1.74
N ARG A 261 2.07 -11.60 -0.55
CA ARG A 261 3.43 -11.62 0.01
C ARG A 261 3.88 -13.04 0.34
N THR A 262 3.01 -13.84 0.93
CA THR A 262 3.32 -15.21 1.33
C THR A 262 3.59 -16.09 0.11
N LEU A 263 2.69 -16.07 -0.88
CA LEU A 263 2.87 -16.80 -2.14
C LEU A 263 4.13 -16.37 -2.89
N THR A 264 4.42 -15.06 -2.95
CA THR A 264 5.66 -14.59 -3.59
C THR A 264 6.89 -15.10 -2.84
N SER A 265 6.85 -15.15 -1.51
CA SER A 265 7.95 -15.67 -0.68
C SER A 265 8.13 -17.18 -0.87
N ASP A 266 7.03 -17.94 -0.92
CA ASP A 266 7.01 -19.38 -1.17
C ASP A 266 7.62 -19.73 -2.54
N VAL A 267 7.16 -19.07 -3.61
CA VAL A 267 7.74 -19.21 -4.96
C VAL A 267 9.25 -18.95 -4.98
N LEU A 268 9.71 -17.92 -4.26
CA LEU A 268 11.13 -17.58 -4.16
C LEU A 268 11.95 -18.58 -3.31
N GLY A 269 11.29 -19.29 -2.38
CA GLY A 269 11.88 -20.34 -1.54
C GLY A 269 12.00 -21.69 -2.26
N GLY A 270 11.03 -22.03 -3.12
CA GLY A 270 10.96 -23.30 -3.83
C GLY A 270 11.95 -23.49 -4.98
N GLY A 271 12.58 -22.42 -5.48
CA GLY A 271 13.48 -22.48 -6.64
C GLY A 271 14.93 -22.08 -6.35
N VAL A 272 15.80 -23.09 -6.24
CA VAL A 272 17.25 -22.92 -6.37
C VAL A 272 17.63 -23.28 -7.80
N GLY A 273 17.82 -22.29 -8.68
CA GLY A 273 18.42 -22.50 -10.01
C GLY A 273 17.70 -21.90 -11.22
N SER A 274 16.42 -21.51 -11.11
CA SER A 274 15.72 -20.83 -12.22
C SER A 274 16.29 -19.43 -12.45
N THR A 275 16.57 -19.11 -13.72
CA THR A 275 17.17 -17.82 -14.09
C THR A 275 16.12 -16.76 -14.44
N SER A 276 14.91 -17.19 -14.85
CA SER A 276 13.78 -16.30 -15.15
C SER A 276 12.65 -16.42 -14.13
N ALA A 277 11.89 -15.33 -13.95
CA ALA A 277 10.73 -15.31 -13.06
C ALA A 277 9.59 -16.19 -13.60
N GLU A 278 9.44 -16.22 -14.93
CA GLU A 278 8.45 -17.00 -15.65
C GLU A 278 8.63 -18.50 -15.45
N GLU A 279 9.85 -19.02 -15.60
CA GLU A 279 10.16 -20.44 -15.34
C GLU A 279 9.98 -20.79 -13.87
N LEU A 280 10.37 -19.89 -12.96
CA LEU A 280 10.22 -20.12 -11.53
C LEU A 280 8.75 -20.24 -11.13
N VAL A 281 7.91 -19.29 -11.56
CA VAL A 281 6.48 -19.30 -11.26
C VAL A 281 5.80 -20.48 -11.96
N ALA A 282 6.13 -20.78 -13.21
CA ALA A 282 5.57 -21.93 -13.92
C ALA A 282 5.88 -23.26 -13.22
N GLY A 283 7.14 -23.49 -12.83
CA GLY A 283 7.54 -24.68 -12.10
C GLY A 283 6.85 -24.79 -10.74
N TRP A 284 6.69 -23.67 -10.02
CA TRP A 284 5.93 -23.64 -8.78
C TRP A 284 4.43 -23.94 -9.00
N CYS A 285 3.82 -23.43 -10.08
CA CYS A 285 2.44 -23.73 -10.43
C CYS A 285 2.25 -25.21 -10.78
N GLU A 286 3.20 -25.84 -11.49
CA GLU A 286 3.16 -27.28 -11.79
C GLU A 286 3.22 -28.13 -10.51
N GLN A 287 4.13 -27.79 -9.59
CA GLN A 287 4.26 -28.45 -8.28
C GLN A 287 3.02 -28.32 -7.38
N ASN A 288 2.17 -27.32 -7.66
CA ASN A 288 0.94 -27.03 -6.91
C ASN A 288 -0.31 -27.12 -7.80
N SER A 289 -0.22 -27.84 -8.92
CA SER A 289 -1.23 -27.87 -10.00
C SER A 289 -2.66 -28.12 -9.51
N LEU A 290 -2.86 -29.11 -8.64
CA LEU A 290 -4.20 -29.43 -8.10
C LEU A 290 -4.84 -28.23 -7.37
N ALA A 291 -4.06 -27.52 -6.55
CA ALA A 291 -4.56 -26.37 -5.78
C ALA A 291 -4.76 -25.15 -6.69
N VAL A 292 -3.84 -24.91 -7.62
CA VAL A 292 -3.93 -23.83 -8.62
C VAL A 292 -5.15 -24.02 -9.52
N GLU A 293 -5.39 -25.22 -10.04
CA GLU A 293 -6.55 -25.53 -10.87
C GLU A 293 -7.88 -25.32 -10.12
N ARG A 294 -7.93 -25.74 -8.85
CA ARG A 294 -9.12 -25.55 -8.00
C ARG A 294 -9.41 -24.07 -7.81
N TYR A 295 -8.39 -23.27 -7.51
CA TYR A 295 -8.50 -21.82 -7.39
C TYR A 295 -8.94 -21.17 -8.73
N GLN A 296 -8.32 -21.54 -9.85
CA GLN A 296 -8.67 -20.98 -11.16
C GLN A 296 -10.11 -21.31 -11.58
N LYS A 297 -10.58 -22.53 -11.31
CA LYS A 297 -12.00 -22.92 -11.53
C LYS A 297 -12.96 -22.09 -10.68
N LEU A 298 -12.59 -21.78 -9.43
CA LEU A 298 -13.39 -20.90 -8.57
C LEU A 298 -13.45 -19.48 -9.14
N ILE A 299 -12.32 -18.92 -9.58
CA ILE A 299 -12.27 -17.59 -10.20
C ILE A 299 -13.16 -17.53 -11.44
N GLN A 300 -13.06 -18.52 -12.35
CA GLN A 300 -13.90 -18.59 -13.55
C GLN A 300 -15.40 -18.66 -13.21
N ARG A 301 -15.78 -19.42 -12.17
CA ARG A 301 -17.17 -19.51 -11.72
C ARG A 301 -17.69 -18.16 -11.20
N ILE A 302 -16.86 -17.41 -10.49
CA ILE A 302 -17.23 -16.08 -9.98
C ILE A 302 -17.35 -15.07 -11.12
N GLU A 303 -16.49 -15.16 -12.13
CA GLU A 303 -16.57 -14.32 -13.32
C GLU A 303 -17.83 -14.55 -14.15
N ALA A 304 -18.23 -15.81 -14.31
CA ALA A 304 -19.45 -16.18 -15.03
C ALA A 304 -20.74 -15.81 -14.27
N GLY A 305 -20.65 -15.57 -12.96
CA GLY A 305 -21.79 -15.26 -12.09
C GLY A 305 -22.09 -13.77 -11.96
N SER A 306 -23.17 -13.44 -11.27
CA SER A 306 -23.55 -12.07 -10.94
C SER A 306 -22.76 -11.54 -9.75
N GLY A 307 -21.84 -10.60 -9.99
CA GLY A 307 -21.22 -9.75 -8.97
C GLY A 307 -20.34 -10.46 -7.93
N ILE A 308 -19.45 -9.69 -7.31
CA ILE A 308 -18.62 -10.15 -6.19
C ILE A 308 -19.13 -9.51 -4.89
N GLU A 309 -19.45 -10.37 -3.93
CA GLU A 309 -19.89 -10.02 -2.58
C GLU A 309 -18.80 -10.42 -1.58
N LEU A 310 -18.91 -9.96 -0.32
CA LEU A 310 -17.89 -10.19 0.71
C LEU A 310 -17.68 -11.69 0.97
N GLU A 311 -18.74 -12.47 0.94
CA GLU A 311 -18.77 -13.91 1.19
C GLU A 311 -18.02 -14.66 0.10
N LYS A 312 -18.25 -14.30 -1.17
CA LYS A 312 -17.51 -14.90 -2.31
C LYS A 312 -16.03 -14.59 -2.21
N MET A 313 -15.66 -13.36 -1.82
CA MET A 313 -14.26 -12.98 -1.64
C MET A 313 -13.58 -13.74 -0.51
N ALA A 314 -14.25 -13.93 0.63
CA ALA A 314 -13.71 -14.72 1.74
C ALA A 314 -13.39 -16.16 1.31
N VAL A 315 -14.26 -16.78 0.51
CA VAL A 315 -14.02 -18.12 -0.05
C VAL A 315 -12.83 -18.13 -1.01
N VAL A 316 -12.71 -17.13 -1.89
CA VAL A 316 -11.55 -17.02 -2.80
C VAL A 316 -10.25 -16.89 -2.03
N LEU A 317 -10.20 -16.04 -0.99
CA LEU A 317 -9.00 -15.89 -0.18
C LEU A 317 -8.64 -17.15 0.59
N LYS A 318 -9.63 -17.89 1.07
CA LYS A 318 -9.39 -19.19 1.70
C LYS A 318 -8.78 -20.19 0.71
N GLU A 319 -9.26 -20.23 -0.53
CA GLU A 319 -8.67 -21.09 -1.57
C GLU A 319 -7.26 -20.63 -1.96
N LEU A 320 -7.03 -19.32 -2.03
CA LEU A 320 -5.69 -18.76 -2.28
C LEU A 320 -4.70 -19.16 -1.18
N HIS A 321 -5.13 -19.05 0.09
CA HIS A 321 -4.36 -19.47 1.26
C HIS A 321 -4.09 -20.99 1.28
N ALA A 322 -5.03 -21.81 0.81
CA ALA A 322 -4.84 -23.26 0.72
C ALA A 322 -3.72 -23.66 -0.27
N ILE A 323 -3.39 -22.80 -1.25
CA ILE A 323 -2.25 -23.04 -2.13
C ILE A 323 -0.93 -22.94 -1.33
N VAL A 324 -0.85 -22.01 -0.38
CA VAL A 324 0.31 -21.82 0.51
C VAL A 324 0.49 -23.00 1.47
N LEU A 325 -0.58 -23.45 2.13
CA LEU A 325 -0.51 -24.46 3.20
C LEU A 325 -0.07 -25.86 2.73
N ASN A 326 -0.07 -26.16 1.44
CA ASN A 326 0.41 -27.44 0.93
C ASN A 326 1.93 -27.64 1.14
N GLU A 327 2.68 -26.64 1.61
CA GLU A 327 4.05 -26.81 2.07
C GLU A 327 4.17 -27.56 3.42
N ASP A 328 3.23 -27.39 4.36
CA ASP A 328 3.34 -28.01 5.68
C ASP A 328 3.17 -29.54 5.60
N ASP A 329 2.26 -30.00 4.74
CA ASP A 329 2.11 -31.44 4.42
C ASP A 329 3.30 -31.99 3.61
N LYS A 330 3.97 -31.14 2.82
CA LYS A 330 5.21 -31.48 2.09
C LYS A 330 6.43 -31.55 3.02
N GLN A 331 6.51 -30.73 4.07
CA GLN A 331 7.57 -30.82 5.08
C GLN A 331 7.37 -32.03 5.99
N LEU A 332 6.12 -32.34 6.38
CA LEU A 332 5.80 -33.55 7.12
C LEU A 332 6.04 -34.81 6.28
N SER A 333 5.62 -34.87 5.02
CA SER A 333 5.94 -36.04 4.17
C SER A 333 7.44 -36.22 3.90
N ARG A 334 8.23 -35.14 3.80
CA ARG A 334 9.71 -35.23 3.70
C ARG A 334 10.37 -35.68 5.01
N ALA A 335 9.85 -35.26 6.16
CA ALA A 335 10.37 -35.68 7.47
C ALA A 335 10.08 -37.16 7.78
N TRP A 336 9.01 -37.73 7.21
CA TRP A 336 8.63 -39.13 7.43
C TRP A 336 9.08 -40.08 6.30
N GLY A 337 9.49 -39.56 5.14
CA GLY A 337 10.00 -40.35 4.01
C GLY A 337 11.52 -40.59 3.99
N GLY A 338 12.25 -40.09 4.99
CA GLY A 338 13.73 -40.11 5.05
C GLY A 338 14.37 -41.19 5.91
N ASN A 339 13.68 -42.31 6.19
CA ASN A 339 14.26 -43.44 6.92
C ASN A 339 13.76 -44.78 6.37
N ALA A 340 14.24 -45.13 5.18
CA ALA A 340 14.26 -46.50 4.70
C ALA A 340 15.38 -46.62 3.66
N ASP A 341 16.61 -46.78 4.17
CA ASP A 341 17.66 -47.60 3.56
C ASP A 341 18.60 -48.09 4.67
#